data_AF-A0A4Q7TYU7-F1
#
_entry.id   AF-A0A4Q7TYU7-F1
#
_cell.length_a   1.000
_cell.length_b   1.000
_cell.length_c   1.000
_cell.angle_alpha   90.00
_cell.angle_beta   90.00
_cell.angle_gamma   90.00
#
_symmetry.space_group_name_H-M   'P 1'
#
loop_
_entity.id
_entity.type
_entity.pdbx_description
1 polymer ?
#
loop_
_entity_poly.entity_id
_entity_poly.type
_entity_poly.pdbx_seq_one_letter_code
_entity_poly.pdbx_strand_id
1 'polypeptide(L)'
;MTAEFAIVLPVVVAVLGLVIGAITLAAHRITLVSLAAEIARFEARGDTAQARSRVAALAPGITVSRRSDGALHCVELRAAPVGGLLDAIAVGAESCAAESGAVSGAQR
;
A
#
# COMPACT_ATOMS: atom_id res chain seq x y z
N MET A 1 31.76 32.82 12.41
CA MET A 1 30.60 32.98 11.50
C MET A 1 30.49 31.88 10.43
N THR A 2 31.35 30.84 10.39
CA THR A 2 31.24 29.74 9.41
C THR A 2 30.82 28.40 10.03
N ALA A 3 31.08 28.19 11.33
CA ALA A 3 30.77 26.94 12.02
C ALA A 3 29.25 26.68 12.14
N GLU A 4 28.46 27.72 12.41
CA GLU A 4 27.00 27.59 12.56
C GLU A 4 26.35 27.20 11.23
N PHE A 5 26.74 27.86 10.13
CA PHE A 5 26.21 27.56 8.80
C PHE A 5 26.64 26.19 8.28
N ALA A 6 27.84 25.74 8.65
CA ALA A 6 28.36 24.41 8.30
C ALA A 6 27.52 23.27 8.91
N ILE A 7 26.86 23.51 10.04
CA ILE A 7 26.00 22.52 10.70
C ILE A 7 24.54 22.68 10.27
N VAL A 8 24.05 23.91 10.12
CA VAL A 8 22.65 24.16 9.77
C VAL A 8 22.31 23.60 8.39
N LEU A 9 23.15 23.83 7.39
CA LEU A 9 22.87 23.40 6.02
C LEU A 9 22.67 21.87 5.88
N PRO A 10 23.58 20.99 6.35
CA PRO A 10 23.36 19.54 6.24
C PRO A 10 22.15 19.07 7.05
N VAL A 11 21.86 19.69 8.20
CA VAL A 11 20.66 19.35 8.99
C VAL A 11 19.39 19.70 8.21
N VAL A 12 19.32 20.88 7.60
CA VAL A 12 18.15 21.29 6.79
C VAL A 12 17.98 20.35 5.60
N VAL A 13 19.06 20.00 4.91
CA VAL A 13 19.02 19.05 3.79
C VAL A 13 18.53 17.67 4.24
N ALA A 14 19.01 17.18 5.39
CA ALA A 14 18.56 15.91 5.95
C ALA A 14 17.07 15.93 6.29
N VAL A 15 16.58 16.99 6.93
CA VAL A 15 15.15 17.15 7.26
C VAL A 15 14.30 17.19 6.00
N LEU A 16 14.71 17.95 4.98
CA LEU A 16 14.00 17.98 3.69
C LEU A 16 13.96 16.59 3.04
N GLY A 17 15.09 15.88 3.04
CA GLY A 17 15.17 14.51 2.53
C GLY A 17 14.20 13.56 3.25
N LEU A 18 14.12 13.66 4.58
CA LEU A 18 13.18 12.88 5.39
C LEU A 18 11.72 13.22 5.10
N VAL A 19 11.38 14.51 4.95
CA VAL A 19 10.02 14.95 4.63
C VAL A 19 9.60 14.45 3.25
N ILE A 20 10.46 14.58 2.25
CA ILE A 20 10.20 14.09 0.89
C ILE A 20 10.06 12.56 0.91
N GLY A 21 10.94 11.85 1.61
CA GLY A 21 10.86 10.40 1.80
C GLY A 21 9.54 9.97 2.45
N ALA A 22 9.09 10.66 3.49
CA ALA A 22 7.83 10.37 4.16
C ALA A 22 6.61 10.59 3.23
N ILE A 23 6.59 11.70 2.48
CA ILE A 23 5.50 12.02 1.55
C ILE A 23 5.45 10.98 0.42
N THR A 24 6.59 10.64 -0.17
CA THR A 24 6.66 9.63 -1.24
C THR A 24 6.18 8.28 -0.73
N LEU A 25 6.60 7.85 0.46
CA LEU A 25 6.15 6.61 1.07
C LEU A 25 4.62 6.61 1.33
N ALA A 26 4.09 7.72 1.84
CA ALA A 26 2.65 7.86 2.06
C ALA A 26 1.86 7.76 0.75
N ALA A 27 2.33 8.39 -0.32
CA ALA A 27 1.71 8.31 -1.65
C ALA A 27 1.67 6.86 -2.17
N HIS A 28 2.79 6.13 -2.08
CA HIS A 28 2.84 4.72 -2.47
C HIS A 28 1.85 3.86 -1.66
N ARG A 29 1.75 4.11 -0.35
CA ARG A 29 0.80 3.39 0.50
C ARG A 29 -0.65 3.68 0.11
N ILE A 30 -1.00 4.93 -0.20
CA ILE A 30 -2.35 5.30 -0.65
C ILE A 30 -2.69 4.59 -1.97
N THR A 31 -1.76 4.55 -2.91
CA THR A 31 -1.95 3.80 -4.17
C THR A 31 -2.16 2.31 -3.92
N LEU A 32 -1.34 1.67 -3.07
CA LEU A 32 -1.50 0.26 -2.73
C LEU A 32 -2.86 -0.04 -2.07
N VAL A 33 -3.29 0.79 -1.13
CA VAL A 33 -4.62 0.67 -0.50
C VAL A 33 -5.73 0.77 -1.55
N SER A 34 -5.60 1.70 -2.49
CA SER A 34 -6.61 1.93 -3.53
C SER A 34 -6.72 0.72 -4.46
N LEU A 35 -5.58 0.16 -4.89
CA LEU A 35 -5.52 -1.04 -5.72
C LEU A 35 -6.07 -2.27 -4.99
N ALA A 36 -5.72 -2.46 -3.71
CA ALA A 36 -6.26 -3.53 -2.88
C ALA A 36 -7.78 -3.43 -2.79
N ALA A 37 -8.31 -2.22 -2.59
CA ALA A 37 -9.74 -1.97 -2.50
C ALA A 37 -10.48 -2.20 -3.82
N GLU A 38 -9.90 -1.84 -4.97
CA GLU A 38 -10.46 -2.16 -6.29
C GLU A 38 -10.55 -3.67 -6.50
N ILE A 39 -9.46 -4.40 -6.27
CA ILE A 39 -9.42 -5.86 -6.44
C ILE A 39 -10.41 -6.53 -5.49
N ALA A 40 -10.43 -6.16 -4.21
CA ALA A 40 -11.36 -6.70 -3.23
C ALA A 40 -12.82 -6.50 -3.67
N ARG A 41 -13.19 -5.31 -4.18
CA ARG A 41 -14.55 -5.03 -4.65
C ARG A 41 -14.92 -5.80 -5.91
N PHE A 42 -14.00 -6.01 -6.84
CA PHE A 42 -14.26 -6.84 -8.03
C PHE A 42 -14.43 -8.31 -7.63
N GLU A 43 -13.54 -8.84 -6.81
CA GLU A 43 -13.60 -10.23 -6.34
C GLU A 43 -14.85 -10.49 -5.49
N ALA A 44 -15.23 -9.56 -4.58
CA ALA A 44 -16.44 -9.66 -3.77
C ALA A 44 -17.76 -9.61 -4.58
N ARG A 45 -17.72 -9.06 -5.80
CA ARG A 45 -18.85 -9.07 -6.75
C ARG A 45 -18.85 -10.29 -7.68
N GLY A 46 -17.84 -11.15 -7.59
CA GLY A 46 -17.63 -12.26 -8.52
C GLY A 46 -17.06 -11.84 -9.88
N ASP A 47 -16.64 -10.59 -10.06
CA ASP A 47 -16.02 -10.10 -11.30
C ASP A 47 -14.53 -10.47 -11.36
N THR A 48 -14.28 -11.76 -11.52
CA THR A 48 -12.91 -12.31 -11.53
C THR A 48 -12.10 -11.92 -12.76
N ALA A 49 -12.75 -11.47 -13.85
CA ALA A 49 -12.07 -11.03 -15.06
C ALA A 49 -11.45 -9.64 -14.87
N GLN A 50 -12.21 -8.69 -14.31
CA GLN A 50 -11.67 -7.37 -13.97
C GLN A 50 -10.63 -7.45 -12.85
N ALA A 51 -10.84 -8.31 -11.84
CA ALA A 51 -9.82 -8.54 -10.81
C ALA A 51 -8.50 -9.05 -11.40
N ARG A 52 -8.55 -10.03 -12.31
CA ARG A 52 -7.35 -10.58 -12.97
C ARG A 52 -6.64 -9.55 -13.84
N SER A 53 -7.37 -8.70 -14.57
CA SER A 53 -6.75 -7.65 -15.39
C SER A 53 -6.06 -6.59 -14.52
N ARG A 54 -6.66 -6.23 -13.38
CA ARG A 54 -6.03 -5.32 -12.39
C ARG A 54 -4.76 -5.92 -11.78
N VAL A 55 -4.80 -7.20 -11.40
CA VAL A 55 -3.62 -7.90 -10.87
C VAL A 55 -2.51 -7.97 -11.92
N ALA A 56 -2.85 -8.23 -13.19
CA ALA A 56 -1.87 -8.27 -14.28
C ALA A 56 -1.24 -6.89 -14.58
N ALA A 57 -1.92 -5.79 -14.24
CA ALA A 57 -1.42 -4.42 -14.39
C ALA A 57 -0.58 -3.94 -13.20
N LEU A 58 -0.41 -4.76 -12.15
CA LEU A 58 0.43 -4.40 -11.00
C LEU A 58 1.90 -4.30 -11.40
N ALA A 59 2.62 -3.41 -10.73
CA ALA A 59 4.06 -3.32 -10.88
C ALA A 59 4.76 -4.63 -10.47
N PRO A 60 5.89 -4.99 -11.11
CA PRO A 60 6.66 -6.17 -10.74
C PRO A 60 7.11 -6.10 -9.27
N GLY A 61 7.14 -7.25 -8.60
CA GLY A 61 7.50 -7.35 -7.18
C GLY A 61 6.35 -7.06 -6.21
N ILE A 62 5.12 -6.81 -6.70
CA ILE A 62 3.94 -6.79 -5.84
C ILE A 62 3.38 -8.21 -5.71
N THR A 63 3.22 -8.65 -4.48
CA THR A 63 2.56 -9.93 -4.13
C THR A 63 1.14 -9.66 -3.67
N VAL A 64 0.22 -10.57 -4.02
CA VAL A 64 -1.21 -10.48 -3.69
C VAL A 64 -1.59 -11.66 -2.83
N SER A 65 -2.11 -11.41 -1.63
CA SER A 65 -2.70 -12.43 -0.77
C SER A 65 -4.19 -12.13 -0.55
N ARG A 66 -5.00 -13.19 -0.54
CA ARG A 66 -6.46 -13.11 -0.37
C ARG A 66 -6.86 -13.83 0.89
N ARG A 67 -7.80 -13.27 1.63
CA ARG A 67 -8.35 -13.84 2.85
C ARG A 67 -9.86 -13.59 2.86
N SER A 68 -10.64 -14.65 3.03
CA SER A 68 -12.06 -14.49 3.34
C SER A 68 -12.23 -14.60 4.86
N ASP A 69 -12.88 -13.61 5.45
CA ASP A 69 -13.25 -13.56 6.86
C ASP A 69 -14.77 -13.40 6.97
N GLY A 70 -15.45 -14.54 7.11
CA GLY A 70 -16.91 -14.62 7.13
C GLY A 70 -17.54 -14.01 5.88
N ALA A 71 -18.09 -12.81 6.02
CA ALA A 71 -18.79 -12.05 4.99
C ALA A 71 -17.88 -11.05 4.24
N LEU A 72 -16.62 -10.94 4.65
CA LEU A 72 -15.65 -10.00 4.10
C LEU A 72 -14.62 -10.75 3.25
N HIS A 73 -14.40 -10.25 2.04
CA HIS A 73 -13.30 -10.64 1.18
C HIS A 73 -12.20 -9.59 1.27
N CYS A 74 -11.08 -9.96 1.89
CA CYS A 74 -9.92 -9.12 2.12
C CYS A 74 -8.80 -9.44 1.12
N VAL A 75 -8.25 -8.39 0.53
CA VAL A 75 -7.11 -8.47 -0.39
C VAL A 75 -5.98 -7.64 0.21
N GLU A 76 -4.83 -8.26 0.33
CA GLU A 76 -3.61 -7.64 0.80
C GLU A 76 -2.57 -7.62 -0.32
N LEU A 77 -2.01 -6.43 -0.57
CA LEU A 77 -0.93 -6.19 -1.50
C LEU A 77 0.34 -5.87 -0.72
N ARG A 78 1.42 -6.57 -1.02
CA ARG A 78 2.75 -6.26 -0.48
C ARG A 78 3.73 -5.98 -1.60
N ALA A 79 4.29 -4.78 -1.60
CA ALA A 79 5.40 -4.42 -2.49
C ALA A 79 6.71 -4.93 -1.89
N ALA A 80 7.53 -5.57 -2.74
CA ALA A 80 8.89 -5.93 -2.39
C ALA A 80 9.71 -4.67 -2.02
N PRO A 81 10.71 -4.83 -1.15
CA PRO A 81 11.61 -3.74 -0.82
C PRO A 81 12.28 -3.16 -2.07
N VAL A 82 12.37 -1.83 -2.09
CA VAL A 82 13.18 -1.12 -3.09
C VAL A 82 14.62 -1.27 -2.61
N GLY A 83 15.40 -2.11 -3.29
CA GLY A 83 16.74 -2.49 -2.86
C GLY A 83 17.68 -1.33 -2.55
N GLY A 84 18.81 -1.62 -1.91
CA GLY A 84 19.75 -0.62 -1.40
C GLY A 84 19.48 -0.29 0.06
N LEU A 85 19.48 1.00 0.44
CA LEU A 85 19.32 1.41 1.84
C LEU A 85 17.94 1.05 2.43
N LEU A 86 16.94 0.79 1.58
CA LEU A 86 15.55 0.53 1.98
C LEU A 86 15.16 -0.95 1.85
N ASP A 87 16.12 -1.86 1.67
CA ASP A 87 15.86 -3.29 1.44
C ASP A 87 15.17 -3.98 2.63
N ALA A 88 15.26 -3.40 3.83
CA ALA A 88 14.56 -3.87 5.01
C ALA A 88 13.09 -3.37 5.11
N ILE A 89 12.66 -2.46 4.25
CA ILE A 89 11.35 -1.80 4.35
C ILE A 89 10.39 -2.39 3.32
N ALA A 90 9.52 -3.29 3.77
CA ALA A 90 8.39 -3.77 2.99
C ALA A 90 7.15 -2.89 3.22
N VAL A 91 6.42 -2.58 2.15
CA VAL A 91 5.19 -1.78 2.24
C VAL A 91 4.00 -2.66 1.89
N GLY A 92 3.10 -2.86 2.86
CA GLY A 92 1.86 -3.60 2.72
C GLY A 92 0.64 -2.70 2.85
N ALA A 93 -0.42 -3.06 2.14
CA ALA A 93 -1.75 -2.49 2.30
C ALA A 93 -2.82 -3.59 2.19
N GLU A 94 -3.81 -3.53 3.07
CA GLU A 94 -4.94 -4.46 3.08
C GLU A 94 -6.24 -3.67 2.94
N SER A 95 -7.19 -4.23 2.20
CA SER A 95 -8.56 -3.72 2.11
C SER A 95 -9.54 -4.87 2.00
N CYS A 96 -10.67 -4.74 2.70
CA CYS A 96 -11.76 -5.70 2.69
C CYS A 96 -13.00 -5.14 2.01
N ALA A 97 -13.74 -6.00 1.33
CA ALA A 97 -15.04 -5.70 0.75
C ALA A 97 -16.05 -6.77 1.16
N ALA A 98 -17.29 -6.37 1.46
CA ALA A 98 -18.36 -7.31 1.76
C ALA A 98 -18.79 -8.06 0.50
N GLU A 99 -18.91 -9.38 0.59
CA GLU A 99 -19.42 -10.21 -0.50
C GLU A 99 -20.91 -9.88 -0.75
N SER A 100 -21.32 -9.84 -2.02
CA SER A 100 -22.70 -9.50 -2.39
C SER A 100 -23.67 -10.56 -1.84
N GLY A 101 -24.32 -10.25 -0.71
CA GLY A 101 -25.18 -11.17 0.04
C GLY A 101 -24.90 -11.18 1.55
N ALA A 102 -23.78 -10.59 2.00
CA ALA A 102 -23.44 -10.42 3.40
C ALA A 102 -24.31 -9.34 4.08
N VAL A 103 -25.43 -9.75 4.66
CA VAL A 103 -26.21 -8.92 5.58
C VAL A 103 -25.43 -8.73 6.89
N SER A 104 -25.05 -7.48 7.18
CA SER A 104 -24.89 -6.86 8.50
C SER A 104 -24.21 -7.66 9.62
N GLY A 105 -22.99 -7.27 10.00
CA GLY A 105 -22.53 -7.37 11.39
C GLY A 105 -21.04 -7.64 11.59
N ALA A 106 -20.19 -6.61 11.58
CA ALA A 106 -18.86 -6.67 12.21
C ALA A 106 -18.32 -5.25 12.46
N GLN A 107 -18.90 -4.56 13.44
CA GLN A 107 -18.24 -3.46 14.15
C GLN A 107 -18.34 -3.79 15.65
N ARG A 108 -17.23 -4.24 16.23
CA ARG A 108 -16.92 -4.07 17.65
C ARG A 108 -15.42 -4.21 17.86
#